data_AF-A0A7R9TNV9-F1
#
_entry.id   AF-A0A7R9TNV9-F1
#
_cell.length_a   1.000
_cell.length_b   1.000
_cell.length_c   1.000
_cell.angle_alpha   90.00
_cell.angle_beta   90.00
_cell.angle_gamma   90.00
#
_symmetry.space_group_name_H-M   'P 1'
#
loop_
_entity.id
_entity.type
_entity.pdbx_description
1 polymer ?
#
loop_
_entity_poly.entity_id
_entity_poly.type
_entity_poly.pdbx_seq_one_letter_code
_entity_poly.pdbx_strand_id
1 'polypeptide(L)'
;DEGAPAEVVADGSEDALVSHWRPNLTLALVHGMAEPLRSMAPAVAKRVRPVPGPNELGEYFPVAEVADFWVLRDHLIEINASTEELPTQVRLQLTSNWWWQLEVQMEESWKMQQAMGTMREGEEDTFKRLFVETNPYLLAVTMTVSLLHSLFDMLAFTADVSFW
;
A
#
# COMPACT_ATOMS: atom_id res chain seq x y z
N ASP A 1 -4.35 -48.73 -32.20
CA ASP A 1 -3.45 -48.34 -31.12
C ASP A 1 -3.93 -46.99 -30.63
N GLU A 2 -4.83 -47.05 -29.66
CA GLU A 2 -5.64 -45.92 -29.19
C GLU A 2 -4.80 -45.10 -28.21
N GLY A 3 -4.46 -43.86 -28.59
CA GLY A 3 -3.79 -42.92 -27.71
C GLY A 3 -4.79 -42.33 -26.72
N ALA A 4 -4.73 -42.82 -25.48
CA ALA A 4 -5.50 -42.29 -24.36
C ALA A 4 -5.23 -40.79 -24.14
N PRO A 5 -6.25 -39.96 -23.83
CA PRO A 5 -6.02 -38.59 -23.41
C PRO A 5 -5.39 -38.57 -22.02
N ALA A 6 -4.30 -37.81 -21.87
CA ALA A 6 -3.63 -37.59 -20.59
C ALA A 6 -4.61 -36.93 -19.61
N GLU A 7 -4.99 -37.70 -18.59
CA GLU A 7 -5.73 -37.24 -17.43
C GLU A 7 -4.86 -36.24 -16.66
N VAL A 8 -5.24 -34.96 -16.68
CA VAL A 8 -4.62 -33.94 -15.83
C VAL A 8 -5.15 -34.17 -14.43
N VAL A 9 -4.37 -34.92 -13.64
CA VAL A 9 -4.60 -35.12 -12.21
C VAL A 9 -4.55 -33.75 -11.55
N ALA A 10 -5.66 -33.35 -10.93
CA ALA A 10 -5.74 -32.19 -10.05
C ALA A 10 -4.81 -32.43 -8.85
N ASP A 11 -3.69 -31.71 -8.81
CA ASP A 11 -2.80 -31.70 -7.66
C ASP A 11 -3.37 -30.72 -6.62
N GLY A 12 -3.80 -31.27 -5.49
CA GLY A 12 -4.29 -30.53 -4.33
C GLY A 12 -3.16 -29.93 -3.51
N SER A 13 -2.34 -29.08 -4.13
CA SER A 13 -1.31 -28.30 -3.44
C SER A 13 -1.90 -26.96 -2.99
N GLU A 14 -1.95 -26.71 -1.69
CA GLU A 14 -2.36 -25.43 -1.07
C GLU A 14 -1.43 -24.24 -1.41
N ASP A 15 -0.41 -24.44 -2.26
CA ASP A 15 0.58 -23.45 -2.73
C ASP A 15 0.54 -23.24 -4.26
N ALA A 16 -0.61 -23.43 -4.90
CA ALA A 16 -0.74 -23.09 -6.32
C ALA A 16 -0.64 -21.56 -6.51
N LEU A 17 0.36 -21.10 -7.28
CA LEU A 17 0.49 -19.68 -7.62
C LEU A 17 -0.68 -19.24 -8.51
N VAL A 18 -1.68 -18.58 -7.92
CA VAL A 18 -2.85 -18.05 -8.65
C VAL A 18 -2.60 -16.61 -9.07
N SER A 19 -2.70 -16.35 -10.37
CA SER A 19 -2.59 -15.00 -10.92
C SER A 19 -3.89 -14.22 -10.71
N HIS A 20 -3.78 -12.93 -10.42
CA HIS A 20 -4.91 -12.06 -10.11
C HIS A 20 -4.93 -10.84 -11.04
N TRP A 21 -6.12 -10.43 -11.46
CA TRP A 21 -6.39 -9.30 -12.34
C TRP A 21 -6.98 -8.11 -11.59
N ARG A 22 -6.60 -6.90 -12.00
CA ARG A 22 -7.13 -5.64 -11.49
C ARG A 22 -8.15 -5.06 -12.46
N PRO A 23 -9.46 -5.07 -12.14
CA PRO A 23 -10.47 -4.54 -13.06
C PRO A 23 -10.45 -3.02 -13.19
N ASN A 24 -9.85 -2.33 -12.21
CA ASN A 24 -9.80 -0.88 -12.14
C ASN A 24 -8.36 -0.38 -12.16
N LEU A 25 -7.96 0.27 -13.25
CA LEU A 25 -6.65 0.91 -13.39
C LEU A 25 -6.82 2.42 -13.21
N THR A 26 -6.40 2.96 -12.07
CA THR A 26 -6.46 4.40 -11.82
C THR A 26 -5.08 5.01 -11.96
N LEU A 27 -4.90 5.97 -12.86
CA LEU A 27 -3.69 6.78 -12.95
C LEU A 27 -3.90 8.07 -12.15
N ALA A 28 -3.08 8.25 -11.12
CA ALA A 28 -3.05 9.46 -10.31
C ALA A 28 -1.98 10.41 -10.84
N LEU A 29 -2.41 11.60 -11.25
CA LEU A 29 -1.55 12.72 -11.53
C LEU A 29 -1.38 13.54 -10.25
N VAL A 30 -0.14 13.65 -9.76
CA VAL A 30 0.15 14.40 -8.54
C VAL A 30 0.25 15.89 -8.85
N HIS A 31 -0.53 16.71 -8.14
CA HIS A 31 -0.51 18.16 -8.27
C HIS A 31 -0.02 18.84 -6.99
N GLY A 32 0.42 20.10 -7.12
CA GLY A 32 0.87 20.91 -5.98
C GLY A 32 2.28 20.56 -5.48
N MET A 33 3.11 19.95 -6.31
CA MET A 33 4.53 19.78 -6.01
C MET A 33 5.27 21.09 -6.30
N ALA A 34 5.88 21.68 -5.26
CA ALA A 34 6.64 22.93 -5.38
C ALA A 34 8.07 22.80 -4.85
N GLU A 35 8.37 21.73 -4.13
CA GLU A 35 9.65 21.50 -3.47
C GLU A 35 10.66 20.92 -4.47
N PRO A 36 11.94 21.32 -4.43
CA PRO A 36 12.98 20.71 -5.26
C PRO A 36 13.21 19.25 -4.86
N LEU A 37 13.63 18.40 -5.81
CA LEU A 37 13.81 16.96 -5.56
C LEU A 37 14.75 16.66 -4.38
N ARG A 38 15.74 17.52 -4.15
CA ARG A 38 16.76 17.36 -3.10
C ARG A 38 16.22 17.55 -1.68
N SER A 39 15.10 18.26 -1.51
CA SER A 39 14.48 18.45 -0.19
C SER A 39 13.43 17.39 0.14
N MET A 40 13.10 16.51 -0.80
CA MET A 40 12.11 15.46 -0.59
C MET A 40 12.67 14.33 0.28
N ALA A 41 11.77 13.66 1.01
CA ALA A 41 12.13 12.43 1.73
C ALA A 41 12.67 11.35 0.76
N PRO A 42 13.62 10.50 1.17
CA PRO A 42 14.24 9.52 0.28
C PRO A 42 13.25 8.57 -0.41
N ALA A 43 12.21 8.12 0.31
CA ALA A 43 11.18 7.25 -0.25
C ALA A 43 10.41 7.92 -1.41
N VAL A 44 10.13 9.22 -1.26
CA VAL A 44 9.45 10.05 -2.25
C VAL A 44 10.39 10.33 -3.43
N ALA A 45 11.65 10.70 -3.17
CA ALA A 45 12.62 11.01 -4.21
C ALA A 45 12.87 9.83 -5.17
N LYS A 46 12.80 8.58 -4.69
CA LYS A 46 12.92 7.36 -5.54
C LYS A 46 11.79 7.23 -6.57
N ARG A 47 10.62 7.81 -6.30
CA ARG A 47 9.41 7.75 -7.17
C ARG A 47 9.41 8.85 -8.24
N VAL A 48 10.22 9.87 -8.06
CA VAL A 48 10.27 11.05 -8.93
C VAL A 48 11.39 10.91 -9.95
N ARG A 49 11.13 11.30 -11.20
CA ARG A 49 12.12 11.28 -12.27
C ARG A 49 12.81 12.65 -12.40
N PRO A 50 14.10 12.78 -12.09
CA PRO A 50 14.83 14.02 -12.29
C PRO A 50 14.94 14.38 -13.77
N VAL A 51 14.94 15.67 -14.09
CA VAL A 51 15.26 16.13 -15.45
C VAL A 51 16.74 15.86 -15.76
N PRO A 52 17.07 15.18 -16.87
CA PRO A 52 18.45 14.93 -17.27
C PRO A 52 19.20 16.24 -17.57
N GLY A 53 20.46 16.35 -17.12
CA GLY A 53 21.34 17.49 -17.40
C GLY A 53 21.91 18.15 -16.13
N PRO A 54 22.68 19.24 -16.27
CA PRO A 54 23.15 20.03 -15.13
C PRO A 54 21.96 20.70 -14.46
N ASN A 55 21.41 20.01 -13.46
CA ASN A 55 20.20 20.39 -12.77
C ASN A 55 20.52 20.80 -11.33
N GLU A 56 21.05 22.02 -11.20
CA GLU A 56 21.40 22.60 -9.90
C GLU A 56 20.16 22.89 -9.04
N LEU A 57 19.03 23.18 -9.69
CA LEU A 57 17.76 23.53 -9.08
C LEU A 57 16.95 22.30 -8.61
N GLY A 58 17.31 21.09 -9.04
CA GLY A 58 16.62 19.86 -8.65
C GLY A 58 15.24 19.70 -9.29
N GLU A 59 15.10 20.11 -10.55
CA GLU A 59 13.88 20.00 -11.36
C GLU A 59 13.55 18.54 -11.69
N TYR A 60 12.26 18.23 -11.83
CA TYR A 60 11.76 16.89 -12.12
C TYR A 60 10.52 16.93 -13.00
N PHE A 61 10.23 15.79 -13.64
CA PHE A 61 9.00 15.63 -14.41
C PHE A 61 7.78 15.47 -13.49
N PRO A 62 6.58 15.88 -13.93
CA PRO A 62 5.34 15.62 -13.20
C PRO A 62 5.20 14.15 -12.85
N VAL A 63 4.75 13.88 -11.63
CA VAL A 63 4.57 12.52 -11.13
C VAL A 63 3.20 12.01 -11.56
N ALA A 64 3.21 10.89 -12.28
CA ALA A 64 2.02 10.13 -12.63
C ALA A 64 2.25 8.67 -12.22
N GLU A 65 1.41 8.15 -11.33
CA GLU A 65 1.53 6.80 -10.80
C GLU A 65 0.22 6.02 -10.92
N VAL A 66 0.33 4.68 -10.95
CA VAL A 66 -0.83 3.81 -10.82
C VAL A 66 -1.24 3.81 -9.36
N ALA A 67 -2.43 4.35 -9.06
CA ALA A 67 -2.97 4.42 -7.70
C ALA A 67 -3.59 3.09 -7.30
N ASP A 68 -2.73 2.17 -6.86
CA ASP A 68 -3.11 0.85 -6.38
C ASP A 68 -2.98 0.69 -4.86
N PHE A 69 -2.53 1.74 -4.15
CA PHE A 69 -2.31 1.70 -2.71
C PHE A 69 -3.57 1.27 -1.94
N TRP A 70 -4.74 1.83 -2.26
CA TRP A 70 -6.02 1.50 -1.60
C TRP A 70 -6.80 0.37 -2.27
N VAL A 71 -6.20 -0.37 -3.20
CA VAL A 71 -6.84 -1.54 -3.81
C VAL A 71 -6.61 -2.74 -2.89
N LEU A 72 -7.69 -3.28 -2.35
CA LEU A 72 -7.66 -4.50 -1.53
C LEU A 72 -7.52 -5.74 -2.42
N ARG A 73 -6.90 -6.79 -1.86
CA ARG A 73 -6.75 -8.10 -2.54
C ARG A 73 -8.10 -8.73 -2.90
N ASP A 74 -9.12 -8.56 -2.05
CA ASP A 74 -10.47 -9.09 -2.28
C ASP A 74 -11.17 -8.49 -3.52
N HIS A 75 -10.68 -7.35 -4.03
CA HIS A 75 -11.22 -6.70 -5.23
C HIS A 75 -10.55 -7.18 -6.52
N LEU A 76 -9.58 -8.10 -6.41
CA LEU A 76 -8.90 -8.69 -7.56
C LEU A 76 -9.67 -9.89 -8.09
N ILE A 77 -9.62 -10.10 -9.41
CA ILE A 77 -10.29 -11.21 -10.08
C ILE A 77 -9.25 -12.31 -10.33
N GLU A 78 -9.47 -13.52 -9.83
CA GLU A 78 -8.59 -14.65 -10.13
C GLU A 78 -8.62 -15.00 -11.63
N ILE A 79 -7.43 -15.17 -12.20
CA ILE A 79 -7.25 -15.57 -13.59
C ILE A 79 -7.13 -17.08 -13.63
N ASN A 80 -8.16 -17.74 -14.18
CA ASN A 80 -8.20 -19.18 -14.37
C ASN A 80 -8.56 -19.54 -15.82
N ALA A 81 -8.55 -20.82 -16.16
CA ALA A 81 -8.82 -21.30 -17.52
C ALA A 81 -10.24 -21.01 -18.04
N SER A 82 -11.17 -20.63 -17.15
CA SER A 82 -12.56 -20.26 -17.50
C SER A 82 -12.80 -18.76 -17.63
N THR A 83 -11.80 -17.92 -17.33
CA THR A 83 -11.91 -16.46 -17.46
C THR A 83 -11.64 -16.04 -18.90
N GLU A 84 -12.68 -15.86 -19.71
CA GLU A 84 -12.56 -15.49 -21.14
C GLU A 84 -12.34 -13.99 -21.38
N GLU A 85 -12.89 -13.13 -20.52
CA GLU A 85 -12.81 -11.67 -20.64
C GLU A 85 -12.44 -11.01 -19.32
N LEU A 86 -11.56 -10.01 -19.38
CA LEU A 86 -11.10 -9.25 -18.22
C LEU A 86 -11.53 -7.79 -18.35
N PRO A 87 -12.60 -7.36 -17.66
CA PRO A 87 -13.06 -5.97 -17.74
C PRO A 87 -11.97 -5.07 -17.16
N THR A 88 -11.64 -4.00 -17.89
CA THR A 88 -10.61 -3.03 -17.49
C THR A 88 -11.15 -1.63 -17.63
N GLN A 89 -11.33 -0.94 -16.50
CA GLN A 89 -11.72 0.46 -16.47
C GLN A 89 -10.51 1.32 -16.15
N VAL A 90 -10.16 2.21 -17.08
CA VAL A 90 -9.08 3.18 -16.87
C VAL A 90 -9.67 4.49 -16.36
N ARG A 91 -9.20 4.95 -15.20
CA ARG A 91 -9.59 6.24 -14.61
C ARG A 91 -8.38 7.15 -14.48
N LEU A 92 -8.60 8.44 -14.70
CA LEU A 92 -7.63 9.49 -14.41
C LEU A 92 -8.12 10.24 -13.16
N GLN A 93 -7.24 10.38 -12.18
CA GLN A 93 -7.53 11.17 -10.98
C GLN A 93 -6.40 12.16 -10.70
N LEU A 94 -6.76 13.29 -10.08
CA LEU A 94 -5.79 14.23 -9.56
C LEU A 94 -5.63 13.96 -8.06
N THR A 95 -4.38 13.76 -7.64
CA THR A 95 -4.03 13.52 -6.24
C THR A 95 -3.18 14.67 -5.72
N SER A 96 -3.44 15.10 -4.50
CA SER A 96 -2.65 16.14 -3.85
C SER A 96 -1.28 15.60 -3.41
N ASN A 97 -0.23 16.41 -3.53
CA ASN A 97 1.14 16.04 -3.16
C ASN A 97 1.26 15.47 -1.73
N TRP A 98 0.66 16.11 -0.72
CA TRP A 98 0.76 15.65 0.66
C TRP A 98 0.12 14.27 0.88
N TRP A 99 -1.00 14.00 0.22
CA TRP A 99 -1.70 12.71 0.31
C TRP A 99 -0.88 11.61 -0.34
N TRP A 100 -0.37 11.88 -1.54
CA TRP A 100 0.53 10.96 -2.23
C TRP A 100 1.81 10.69 -1.44
N GLN A 101 2.44 11.72 -0.85
CA GLN A 101 3.61 11.54 0.01
C GLN A 101 3.30 10.64 1.21
N LEU A 102 2.14 10.80 1.84
CA LEU A 102 1.70 9.95 2.95
C LEU A 102 1.57 8.48 2.51
N GLU A 103 0.96 8.21 1.34
CA GLU A 103 0.87 6.84 0.78
C GLU A 103 2.26 6.24 0.55
N VAL A 104 3.18 6.99 -0.04
CA VAL A 104 4.58 6.55 -0.27
C VAL A 104 5.30 6.24 1.04
N GLN A 105 5.13 7.08 2.08
CA GLN A 105 5.75 6.85 3.39
C GLN A 105 5.19 5.64 4.11
N MET A 106 3.88 5.41 4.01
CA MET A 106 3.25 4.21 4.56
C MET A 106 3.75 2.94 3.87
N GLU A 107 3.85 2.96 2.54
CA GLU A 107 4.32 1.82 1.77
C GLU A 107 5.79 1.47 2.09
N GLU A 108 6.68 2.46 2.19
CA GLU A 108 8.07 2.23 2.59
C GLU A 108 8.15 1.70 4.04
N SER A 109 7.29 2.22 4.93
CA SER A 109 7.23 1.78 6.33
C SER A 109 6.78 0.31 6.44
N TRP A 110 5.76 -0.11 5.69
CA TRP A 110 5.34 -1.51 5.65
C TRP A 110 6.39 -2.42 5.04
N LYS A 111 7.04 -2.01 3.94
CA LYS A 111 8.16 -2.76 3.36
C LYS A 111 9.29 -2.95 4.36
N MET A 112 9.62 -1.90 5.12
CA MET A 112 10.62 -1.98 6.18
C MET A 112 10.18 -2.93 7.29
N GLN A 113 8.93 -2.88 7.74
CA GLN A 113 8.38 -3.78 8.76
C GLN A 113 8.37 -5.24 8.30
N GLN A 114 8.02 -5.50 7.04
CA GLN A 114 8.10 -6.83 6.42
C GLN A 114 9.56 -7.32 6.35
N ALA A 115 10.49 -6.46 5.92
CA ALA A 115 11.91 -6.80 5.86
C ALA A 115 12.52 -7.08 7.24
N MET A 116 12.03 -6.43 8.29
CA MET A 116 12.41 -6.70 9.69
C MET A 116 11.69 -7.90 10.30
N GLY A 117 10.73 -8.51 9.59
CA GLY A 117 9.93 -9.62 10.09
C GLY A 117 8.90 -9.24 11.16
N THR A 118 8.64 -7.95 11.38
CA THR A 118 7.65 -7.45 12.35
C THR A 118 6.23 -7.41 11.79
N MET A 119 6.07 -7.63 10.48
CA MET A 119 4.81 -7.63 9.77
C MET A 119 4.77 -8.80 8.79
N ARG A 120 3.70 -9.59 8.79
CA ARG A 120 3.51 -10.70 7.86
C ARG A 120 3.04 -10.20 6.51
N GLU A 121 3.31 -10.96 5.45
CA GLU A 121 2.77 -10.67 4.12
C GLU A 121 1.23 -10.67 4.15
N GLY A 122 0.62 -9.61 3.61
CA GLY A 122 -0.84 -9.45 3.57
C GLY A 122 -1.45 -8.75 4.79
N GLU A 123 -0.70 -8.51 5.87
CA GLU A 123 -1.18 -7.69 6.99
C GLU A 123 -1.48 -6.25 6.56
N GLU A 124 -0.82 -5.76 5.49
CA GLU A 124 -1.09 -4.44 4.93
C GLU A 124 -2.51 -4.31 4.40
N ASP A 125 -3.07 -5.40 3.88
CA ASP A 125 -4.45 -5.44 3.38
C ASP A 125 -5.44 -5.32 4.54
N THR A 126 -5.12 -5.95 5.67
CA THR A 126 -5.92 -5.83 6.91
C THR A 126 -5.93 -4.38 7.41
N PHE A 127 -4.77 -3.71 7.44
CA PHE A 127 -4.72 -2.29 7.81
C PHE A 127 -5.53 -1.41 6.85
N LYS A 128 -5.37 -1.60 5.54
CA LYS A 128 -6.15 -0.87 4.53
C LYS A 128 -7.65 -1.08 4.72
N ARG A 129 -8.07 -2.33 4.94
CA ARG A 129 -9.45 -2.69 5.26
C ARG A 129 -9.97 -1.96 6.49
N LEU A 130 -9.19 -1.88 7.56
CA LEU A 130 -9.57 -1.13 8.75
C LEU A 130 -9.83 0.35 8.42
N PHE A 131 -9.00 1.00 7.59
CA PHE A 131 -9.21 2.40 7.22
C PHE A 131 -10.36 2.63 6.23
N VAL A 132 -10.57 1.72 5.28
CA VAL A 132 -11.57 1.89 4.21
C VAL A 132 -12.96 1.42 4.63
N GLU A 133 -13.06 0.31 5.37
CA GLU A 133 -14.34 -0.32 5.72
C GLU A 133 -14.85 0.06 7.11
N THR A 134 -13.99 0.50 8.03
CA THR A 134 -14.43 0.88 9.40
C THR A 134 -14.95 2.30 9.44
N ASN A 135 -15.93 2.55 10.33
CA ASN A 135 -16.38 3.91 10.60
C ASN A 135 -15.22 4.75 11.20
N PRO A 136 -14.82 5.85 10.55
CA PRO A 136 -13.65 6.64 10.97
C PRO A 136 -13.82 7.26 12.37
N TYR A 137 -15.06 7.56 12.79
CA TYR A 137 -15.32 8.07 14.13
C TYR A 137 -15.04 7.01 15.20
N LEU A 138 -15.47 5.77 14.97
CA LEU A 138 -15.22 4.68 15.91
C LEU A 138 -13.74 4.35 15.97
N LEU A 139 -13.07 4.29 14.82
CA LEU A 139 -11.63 4.04 14.73
C LEU A 139 -10.84 5.12 15.50
N ALA A 140 -11.18 6.39 15.31
CA ALA A 140 -10.53 7.50 16.01
C ALA A 140 -10.72 7.43 17.53
N VAL A 141 -11.93 7.09 18.01
CA VAL A 141 -12.18 6.90 19.45
C VAL A 141 -11.36 5.75 20.00
N THR A 142 -11.33 4.60 19.33
CA THR A 142 -10.52 3.45 19.76
C THR A 142 -9.04 3.80 19.85
N MET A 143 -8.47 4.42 18.80
CA MET A 143 -7.07 4.87 18.83
C MET A 143 -6.81 5.86 19.96
N THR A 144 -7.71 6.82 20.18
CA THR A 144 -7.55 7.82 21.26
C THR A 144 -7.57 7.17 22.64
N VAL A 145 -8.53 6.28 22.90
CA VAL A 145 -8.65 5.57 24.19
C VAL A 145 -7.43 4.67 24.42
N SER A 146 -6.94 3.97 23.39
CA SER A 146 -5.73 3.14 23.48
C SER A 146 -4.49 3.98 23.81
N LEU A 147 -4.29 5.12 23.15
CA LEU A 147 -3.17 6.02 23.44
C LEU A 147 -3.25 6.61 24.84
N LEU A 148 -4.46 6.98 25.30
CA LEU A 148 -4.67 7.45 26.67
C LEU A 148 -4.35 6.35 27.70
N HIS A 149 -4.75 5.10 27.43
CA HIS A 149 -4.38 3.97 28.28
C HIS A 149 -2.86 3.79 28.34
N SER A 150 -2.17 3.73 27.19
CA SER A 150 -0.71 3.61 27.16
C SER A 150 -0.02 4.78 27.85
N LEU A 151 -0.56 6.00 27.74
CA LEU A 151 -0.05 7.18 28.43
C LEU A 151 -0.24 7.08 29.95
N PHE A 152 -1.43 6.69 30.41
CA PHE A 152 -1.69 6.52 31.85
C PHE A 152 -0.84 5.41 32.44
N ASP A 153 -0.65 4.31 31.71
CA ASP A 153 0.24 3.23 32.13
C ASP A 153 1.68 3.73 32.23
N MET A 154 2.17 4.44 31.21
CA MET A 154 3.52 5.06 31.24
C MET A 154 3.68 6.03 32.43
N LEU A 155 2.69 6.90 32.66
CA LEU A 155 2.71 7.84 33.78
C LEU A 155 2.68 7.11 35.13
N ALA A 156 1.87 6.06 35.26
CA ALA A 156 1.82 5.23 36.46
C ALA A 156 3.16 4.54 36.73
N PHE A 157 3.84 3.99 35.71
CA PHE A 157 5.18 3.42 35.86
C PHE A 157 6.21 4.47 36.30
N THR A 158 6.16 5.69 35.76
CA THR A 158 7.08 6.75 36.18
C THR A 158 6.82 7.24 37.60
N ALA A 159 5.55 7.29 38.02
CA ALA A 159 5.17 7.66 39.37
C ALA A 159 5.61 6.58 40.38
N ASP A 160 5.49 5.29 40.03
CA ASP A 160 5.89 4.17 40.88
C ASP A 160 7.42 4.07 41.04
N VAL A 161 8.19 4.28 39.96
CA VAL A 161 9.67 4.30 40.00
C VAL A 161 10.24 5.50 40.79
N SER A 162 9.50 6.62 40.86
CA SER A 162 9.92 7.79 41.64
C SER A 162 9.95 7.55 43.16
N PHE A 163 9.35 6.47 43.66
CA PHE A 163 9.28 6.17 45.10
C PHE A 163 10.33 5.13 45.57
N TRP A 164 11.32 4.79 44.73
CA TRP A 164 12.47 3.95 45.07
C TRP A 164 13.79 4.72 45.09
#